data_AF-A0A4D4KZH7-F1
#
_entry.id   AF-A0A4D4KZH7-F1
#
_cell.length_a   1.000
_cell.length_b   1.000
_cell.length_c   1.000
_cell.angle_alpha   90.00
_cell.angle_beta   90.00
_cell.angle_gamma   90.00
#
_symmetry.space_group_name_H-M   'P 1'
#
loop_
_entity.id
_entity.type
_entity.pdbx_description
1 polymer ?
#
loop_
_entity_poly.entity_id
_entity_poly.type
_entity_poly.pdbx_seq_one_letter_code
_entity_poly.pdbx_strand_id
1 'polypeptide(L)'
;MAGLASLAPMIGATRGAQDVVEEAVAGKRAPYATTYARVADSPLGRYWFTEAQRRTESAMQRTLRVADVVAALPSGAAMPVEERSGLRMELTTAARECREAMELLLDLHGSSGFAEDNPLQRFWRDVAVGTRHPYFTPYIVAEDHGRVAFDVMPTVSLTL
;
A
#
# COMPACT_ATOMS: atom_id res chain seq x y z
N MET A 1 -10.84 1.11 15.17
CA MET A 1 -11.05 0.99 13.70
C MET A 1 -10.30 -0.23 13.17
N ALA A 2 -11.00 -1.27 12.73
CA ALA A 2 -10.39 -2.53 12.27
C ALA A 2 -9.44 -2.36 11.07
N GLY A 3 -9.71 -1.39 10.18
CA GLY A 3 -8.89 -1.10 9.00
C GLY A 3 -7.45 -0.69 9.33
N LEU A 4 -7.21 0.09 10.39
CA LEU A 4 -5.86 0.51 10.79
C LEU A 4 -4.99 -0.69 11.18
N ALA A 5 -5.54 -1.58 12.02
CA ALA A 5 -4.84 -2.77 12.49
C ALA A 5 -4.52 -3.74 11.34
N SER A 6 -5.41 -3.87 10.35
CA SER A 6 -5.19 -4.72 9.18
C SER A 6 -4.18 -4.14 8.18
N LEU A 7 -4.10 -2.81 8.04
CA LEU A 7 -3.23 -2.16 7.05
C LEU A 7 -1.79 -1.99 7.53
N ALA A 8 -1.58 -1.74 8.83
CA ALA A 8 -0.25 -1.58 9.41
C ALA A 8 0.74 -2.71 9.05
N PRO A 9 0.41 -4.02 9.20
CA PRO A 9 1.31 -5.09 8.80
C PRO A 9 1.58 -5.13 7.29
N MET A 10 0.66 -4.66 6.44
CA MET A 10 0.86 -4.61 4.98
C MET A 10 1.86 -3.53 4.60
N ILE A 11 1.81 -2.37 5.25
CA ILE A 11 2.81 -1.31 5.09
C ILE A 11 4.18 -1.82 5.57
N GLY A 12 4.22 -2.50 6.72
CA GLY A 12 5.43 -3.14 7.22
C GLY A 12 6.02 -4.17 6.27
N ALA A 13 5.20 -5.06 5.72
CA ALA A 13 5.62 -6.04 4.72
C ALA A 13 6.12 -5.38 3.42
N THR A 14 5.48 -4.28 2.99
CA THR A 14 5.94 -3.51 1.83
C THR A 14 7.30 -2.88 2.08
N ARG A 15 7.56 -2.34 3.29
CA ARG A 15 8.89 -1.85 3.70
C ARG A 15 9.93 -2.96 3.74
N GLY A 16 9.58 -4.12 4.31
CA GLY A 16 10.49 -5.28 4.31
C GLY A 16 10.85 -5.75 2.89
N ALA A 17 9.91 -5.67 1.94
CA ALA A 17 10.20 -5.92 0.53
C ALA A 17 11.15 -4.87 -0.07
N GLN A 18 11.04 -3.60 0.32
CA GLN A 18 11.97 -2.55 -0.12
C GLN A 18 13.39 -2.85 0.33
N ASP A 19 13.58 -3.26 1.58
CA ASP A 19 14.91 -3.61 2.12
C ASP A 19 15.56 -4.73 1.29
N VAL A 20 14.79 -5.77 0.95
CA VAL A 20 15.27 -6.89 0.12
C VAL A 20 15.67 -6.43 -1.29
N VAL A 21 14.87 -5.58 -1.92
CA VAL A 21 15.17 -5.07 -3.27
C VAL A 21 16.31 -4.06 -3.24
N GLU A 22 16.42 -3.23 -2.21
CA GLU A 22 17.53 -2.29 -2.04
C GLU A 22 18.87 -3.02 -2.02
N GLU A 23 18.97 -4.09 -1.23
CA GLU A 23 20.17 -4.93 -1.18
C GLU A 23 20.48 -5.53 -2.57
N ALA A 24 19.46 -6.05 -3.26
CA ALA A 24 19.62 -6.62 -4.59
C ALA A 24 20.04 -5.58 -5.66
N VAL A 25 19.57 -4.34 -5.55
CA VAL A 25 19.88 -3.22 -6.45
C VAL A 25 21.26 -2.62 -6.17
N ALA A 26 21.65 -2.51 -4.89
CA ALA A 26 22.96 -2.03 -4.45
C ALA A 26 24.10 -3.01 -4.83
N GLY A 27 23.76 -4.28 -5.05
CA GLY A 27 24.67 -5.31 -5.53
C GLY A 27 25.23 -5.08 -6.95
N LYS A 28 25.94 -6.09 -7.45
CA LYS A 28 26.61 -6.06 -8.77
C LYS A 28 25.76 -6.65 -9.90
N ARG A 29 24.45 -6.78 -9.71
CA ARG A 29 23.57 -7.49 -10.64
C ARG A 29 23.24 -6.64 -11.86
N ALA A 30 23.64 -7.09 -13.04
CA ALA A 30 23.27 -6.46 -14.31
C ALA A 30 21.84 -6.86 -14.75
N PRO A 31 21.01 -5.93 -15.25
CA PRO A 31 19.78 -6.26 -15.95
C PRO A 31 20.07 -7.06 -17.22
N TYR A 32 19.24 -8.06 -17.50
CA TYR A 32 19.42 -9.01 -18.61
C TYR A 32 19.54 -8.31 -19.97
N ALA A 33 20.57 -8.66 -20.74
CA ALA A 33 20.80 -8.18 -22.10
C ALA A 33 20.81 -6.64 -22.23
N THR A 34 21.40 -5.93 -21.26
CA THR A 34 21.57 -4.47 -21.30
C THR A 34 23.05 -4.07 -21.25
N THR A 35 23.33 -2.80 -21.53
CA THR A 35 24.66 -2.20 -21.36
C THR A 35 24.98 -1.78 -19.92
N TYR A 36 24.04 -1.95 -18.98
CA TYR A 36 24.23 -1.59 -17.59
C TYR A 36 24.94 -2.70 -16.81
N ALA A 37 25.98 -2.35 -16.07
CA ALA A 37 26.69 -3.30 -15.20
C ALA A 37 25.90 -3.64 -13.94
N ARG A 38 25.02 -2.72 -13.49
CA ARG A 38 24.16 -2.89 -12.31
C ARG A 38 22.78 -2.31 -12.55
N VAL A 39 21.77 -2.81 -11.84
CA VAL A 39 20.42 -2.20 -11.84
C VAL A 39 20.49 -0.73 -11.44
N ALA A 40 21.31 -0.39 -10.45
CA ALA A 40 21.50 0.99 -9.98
C ALA A 40 22.07 1.94 -11.05
N ASP A 41 22.74 1.43 -12.08
CA ASP A 41 23.27 2.26 -13.17
C ASP A 41 22.15 2.69 -14.14
N SER A 42 21.03 1.96 -14.17
CA SER A 42 19.83 2.33 -14.94
C SER A 42 19.11 3.52 -14.31
N PRO A 43 18.91 4.65 -15.03
CA PRO A 43 18.09 5.76 -14.55
C PRO A 43 16.65 5.34 -14.25
N LEU A 44 16.06 4.47 -15.10
CA LEU A 44 14.70 3.97 -14.88
C LEU A 44 14.64 2.98 -13.71
N GLY A 45 15.68 2.17 -13.50
CA GLY A 45 15.75 1.28 -12.33
C GLY A 45 15.70 2.06 -11.02
N ARG A 46 16.50 3.15 -10.93
CA ARG A 46 16.45 4.08 -9.80
C ARG A 46 15.09 4.75 -9.65
N TYR A 47 14.51 5.23 -10.75
CA TYR A 47 13.20 5.88 -10.74
C TYR A 47 12.08 4.96 -10.22
N TRP A 48 12.01 3.71 -10.69
CA TRP A 48 10.99 2.75 -10.22
C TRP A 48 11.16 2.42 -8.73
N PHE A 49 12.40 2.31 -8.26
CA PHE A 49 12.66 2.08 -6.84
C PHE A 49 12.18 3.28 -6.01
N THR A 50 12.50 4.50 -6.45
CA THR A 50 12.01 5.74 -5.81
C THR A 50 10.47 5.81 -5.82
N GLU A 51 9.81 5.38 -6.90
CA GLU A 51 8.34 5.39 -6.96
C GLU A 51 7.71 4.37 -6.01
N ALA A 52 8.33 3.19 -5.84
CA ALA A 52 7.91 2.23 -4.82
C ALA A 52 8.08 2.80 -3.40
N GLN A 53 9.20 3.50 -3.12
CA GLN A 53 9.43 4.22 -1.87
C GLN A 53 8.37 5.27 -1.60
N ARG A 54 8.11 6.14 -2.58
CA ARG A 54 7.13 7.22 -2.47
C ARG A 54 5.72 6.70 -2.20
N ARG A 55 5.31 5.61 -2.85
CA ARG A 55 4.00 4.97 -2.63
C ARG A 55 3.87 4.39 -1.23
N THR A 56 4.91 3.72 -0.75
CA THR A 56 4.92 3.13 0.60
C THR A 56 4.88 4.21 1.67
N GLU A 57 5.60 5.31 1.47
CA GLU A 57 5.59 6.45 2.39
C GLU A 57 4.24 7.19 2.35
N SER A 58 3.64 7.38 1.17
CA SER A 58 2.26 7.88 1.05
C SER A 58 1.28 7.01 1.84
N ALA A 59 1.34 5.68 1.68
CA ALA A 59 0.49 4.75 2.41
C ALA A 59 0.65 4.87 3.93
N MET A 60 1.90 5.03 4.41
CA MET A 60 2.18 5.27 5.83
C MET A 60 1.58 6.59 6.32
N GLN A 61 1.85 7.70 5.63
CA GLN A 61 1.38 9.03 6.02
C GLN A 61 -0.15 9.11 6.07
N ARG A 62 -0.84 8.54 5.08
CA ARG A 62 -2.31 8.45 5.07
C ARG A 62 -2.82 7.66 6.28
N THR A 63 -2.19 6.53 6.57
CA THR A 63 -2.57 5.65 7.68
C THR A 63 -2.36 6.33 9.03
N LEU A 64 -1.23 7.00 9.22
CA LEU A 64 -0.92 7.77 10.43
C LEU A 64 -1.89 8.94 10.61
N ARG A 65 -2.18 9.69 9.54
CA ARG A 65 -3.18 10.77 9.59
C ARG A 65 -4.55 10.25 10.04
N VAL A 66 -4.99 9.09 9.53
CA VAL A 66 -6.25 8.47 9.97
C VAL A 66 -6.18 8.05 11.44
N ALA A 67 -5.04 7.52 11.88
CA ALA A 67 -4.83 7.16 13.28
C ALA A 67 -4.89 8.39 14.21
N ASP A 68 -4.29 9.51 13.82
CA ASP A 68 -4.30 10.77 14.57
C ASP A 68 -5.73 11.31 14.73
N VAL A 69 -6.51 11.32 13.64
CA VAL A 69 -7.92 11.75 13.69
C VAL A 69 -8.73 10.85 14.63
N VAL A 70 -8.56 9.54 14.55
CA VAL A 70 -9.27 8.59 15.42
C VAL A 70 -8.84 8.74 16.88
N ALA A 71 -7.56 8.99 17.15
CA ALA A 71 -7.03 9.17 18.49
C ALA A 71 -7.49 10.50 19.14
N ALA A 72 -7.75 11.52 18.33
CA ALA A 72 -8.26 12.81 18.80
C ALA A 72 -9.77 12.80 19.13
N LEU A 73 -10.50 11.76 18.76
CA LEU A 73 -11.93 11.67 19.05
C LEU A 73 -12.20 11.49 20.56
N PRO A 74 -13.10 12.28 21.15
CA PRO A 74 -13.54 12.05 22.52
C PRO A 74 -14.19 10.67 22.68
N SER A 75 -14.03 10.06 23.87
CA SER A 75 -14.66 8.79 24.17
C SER A 75 -16.19 8.89 24.00
N GLY A 76 -16.76 7.95 23.23
CA GLY A 76 -18.20 7.92 22.94
C GLY A 76 -18.67 8.90 21.87
N ALA A 77 -17.79 9.74 21.30
CA ALA A 77 -18.15 10.61 20.19
C ALA A 77 -18.34 9.79 18.90
N ALA A 78 -19.41 10.10 18.16
CA ALA A 78 -19.61 9.60 16.81
C ALA A 78 -18.94 10.54 15.80
N MET A 79 -18.14 9.99 14.90
CA MET A 79 -17.58 10.73 13.77
C MET A 79 -18.66 10.94 12.70
N PRO A 80 -18.81 12.13 12.09
CA PRO A 80 -19.73 12.36 10.97
C PRO A 80 -19.49 11.39 9.79
N VAL A 81 -20.55 11.06 9.03
CA VAL A 81 -20.47 10.05 7.96
C VAL A 81 -19.53 10.50 6.83
N GLU A 82 -19.49 11.80 6.56
CA GLU A 82 -18.61 12.45 5.59
C GLU A 82 -17.14 12.22 5.94
N GLU A 83 -16.79 12.43 7.21
CA GLU A 83 -15.44 12.24 7.71
C GLU A 83 -15.07 10.75 7.72
N ARG A 84 -15.95 9.87 8.21
CA ARG A 84 -15.73 8.41 8.19
C ARG A 84 -15.48 7.89 6.77
N SER A 85 -16.26 8.37 5.81
CA SER A 85 -16.13 8.05 4.39
C SER A 85 -14.77 8.47 3.83
N GLY A 86 -14.36 9.70 4.10
CA GLY A 86 -13.05 10.22 3.71
C GLY A 86 -11.89 9.40 4.30
N LEU A 87 -11.93 9.10 5.60
CA LEU A 87 -10.88 8.30 6.24
C LEU A 87 -10.81 6.86 5.68
N ARG A 88 -11.95 6.26 5.34
CA ARG A 88 -11.97 4.94 4.71
C ARG A 88 -11.41 4.95 3.29
N MET A 89 -11.65 6.02 2.53
CA MET A 89 -11.02 6.25 1.22
C MET A 89 -9.50 6.36 1.33
N GLU A 90 -9.00 7.07 2.34
CA GLU A 90 -7.56 7.21 2.62
C GLU A 90 -6.89 5.85 2.88
N LEU A 91 -7.47 5.02 3.78
CA LEU A 91 -6.94 3.69 4.07
C LEU A 91 -7.03 2.75 2.86
N THR A 92 -8.10 2.84 2.07
CA THR A 92 -8.26 2.04 0.84
C THR A 92 -7.25 2.44 -0.23
N THR A 93 -6.94 3.73 -0.33
CA THR A 93 -5.88 4.25 -1.20
C THR A 93 -4.51 3.75 -0.77
N ALA A 94 -4.19 3.82 0.53
CA ALA A 94 -2.94 3.31 1.08
C ALA A 94 -2.77 1.80 0.85
N ALA A 95 -3.84 1.00 0.98
CA ALA A 95 -3.83 -0.43 0.66
C ALA A 95 -3.52 -0.69 -0.83
N ARG A 96 -4.04 0.14 -1.75
CA ARG A 96 -3.70 0.07 -3.17
C ARG A 96 -2.25 0.46 -3.44
N GLU A 97 -1.77 1.53 -2.82
CA GLU A 97 -0.39 2.00 -2.98
C GLU A 97 0.64 0.95 -2.53
N CYS A 98 0.35 0.19 -1.48
CA CYS A 98 1.19 -0.94 -1.06
C CYS A 98 1.32 -2.01 -2.17
N ARG A 99 0.22 -2.35 -2.85
CA ARG A 99 0.25 -3.31 -3.97
C ARG A 99 1.05 -2.77 -5.15
N GLU A 100 0.79 -1.53 -5.53
CA GLU A 100 1.49 -0.88 -6.66
C GLU A 100 3.00 -0.75 -6.39
N ALA A 101 3.39 -0.47 -5.14
CA ALA A 101 4.79 -0.49 -4.75
C ALA A 101 5.39 -1.91 -4.87
N MET A 102 4.65 -2.95 -4.45
CA MET A 102 5.12 -4.33 -4.53
C MET A 102 5.34 -4.78 -5.98
N GLU A 103 4.48 -4.42 -6.93
CA GLU A 103 4.66 -4.76 -8.35
C GLU A 103 5.96 -4.14 -8.90
N LEU A 104 6.24 -2.88 -8.59
CA LEU A 104 7.51 -2.22 -8.99
C LEU A 104 8.74 -2.93 -8.39
N LEU A 105 8.65 -3.36 -7.13
CA LEU A 105 9.72 -4.07 -6.44
C LEU A 105 9.97 -5.45 -7.05
N LEU A 106 8.90 -6.19 -7.38
CA LEU A 106 9.01 -7.49 -8.05
C LEU A 106 9.64 -7.35 -9.44
N ASP A 107 9.23 -6.37 -10.23
CA ASP A 107 9.81 -6.15 -11.55
C ASP A 107 11.29 -5.75 -11.48
N LEU A 108 11.66 -4.93 -10.49
CA LEU A 108 13.06 -4.58 -10.24
C LEU A 108 13.88 -5.79 -9.79
N HIS A 109 13.35 -6.64 -8.92
CA HIS A 109 14.05 -7.83 -8.44
C HIS A 109 14.11 -8.94 -9.49
N GLY A 110 13.08 -9.09 -10.32
CA GLY A 110 12.97 -10.12 -11.34
C GLY A 110 12.63 -11.50 -10.79
N SER A 111 12.68 -12.52 -11.66
CA SER A 111 12.12 -13.86 -11.42
C SER A 111 12.68 -14.59 -10.18
N SER A 112 13.93 -14.32 -9.79
CA SER A 112 14.52 -14.90 -8.57
C SER A 112 13.85 -14.41 -7.28
N GLY A 113 13.05 -13.35 -7.34
CA GLY A 113 12.18 -12.88 -6.25
C GLY A 113 11.12 -13.90 -5.83
N PHE A 114 10.77 -14.82 -6.74
CA PHE A 114 9.75 -15.85 -6.53
C PHE A 114 10.30 -17.19 -6.02
N ALA A 115 11.60 -17.29 -5.77
CA ALA A 115 12.18 -18.48 -5.14
C ALA A 115 11.66 -18.62 -3.70
N GLU A 116 11.43 -19.86 -3.24
CA GLU A 116 10.86 -20.11 -1.91
C GLU A 116 11.75 -19.60 -0.76
N ASP A 117 13.06 -19.58 -0.98
CA ASP A 117 14.07 -19.07 -0.04
C ASP A 117 14.23 -17.54 -0.11
N ASN A 118 13.66 -16.88 -1.12
CA ASN A 118 13.63 -15.42 -1.19
C ASN A 118 12.47 -14.86 -0.35
N PRO A 119 12.72 -14.00 0.66
CA PRO A 119 11.65 -13.42 1.47
C PRO A 119 10.71 -12.49 0.69
N LEU A 120 11.13 -11.95 -0.46
CA LEU A 120 10.34 -11.01 -1.26
C LEU A 120 8.97 -11.57 -1.64
N GLN A 121 8.90 -12.81 -2.12
CA GLN A 121 7.63 -13.43 -2.48
C GLN A 121 6.70 -13.65 -1.29
N ARG A 122 7.23 -13.79 -0.07
CA ARG A 122 6.39 -13.91 1.13
C ARG A 122 5.72 -12.57 1.43
N PHE A 123 6.51 -11.50 1.44
CA PHE A 123 5.97 -10.14 1.60
C PHE A 123 4.95 -9.80 0.51
N TRP A 124 5.23 -10.16 -0.75
CA TRP A 124 4.28 -9.96 -1.84
C TRP A 124 2.96 -10.69 -1.61
N ARG A 125 2.99 -11.98 -1.27
CA ARG A 125 1.77 -12.76 -1.02
C ARG A 125 0.97 -12.17 0.14
N ASP A 126 1.65 -11.82 1.23
CA ASP A 126 1.02 -11.23 2.42
C ASP A 126 0.32 -9.91 2.05
N VAL A 127 1.02 -9.00 1.35
CA VAL A 127 0.46 -7.72 0.88
C VAL A 127 -0.68 -7.94 -0.11
N ALA A 128 -0.54 -8.85 -1.06
CA ALA A 128 -1.55 -9.14 -2.07
C ALA A 128 -2.86 -9.64 -1.42
N VAL A 129 -2.76 -10.49 -0.41
CA VAL A 129 -3.92 -11.06 0.29
C VAL A 129 -4.48 -10.07 1.30
N GLY A 130 -3.67 -9.53 2.21
CA GLY A 130 -4.17 -8.72 3.33
C GLY A 130 -4.78 -7.39 2.89
N THR A 131 -4.28 -6.77 1.82
CA THR A 131 -4.87 -5.53 1.28
C THR A 131 -6.20 -5.74 0.54
N ARG A 132 -6.65 -7.01 0.37
CA ARG A 132 -7.97 -7.38 -0.15
C ARG A 132 -8.97 -7.70 0.96
N HIS A 133 -8.64 -7.40 2.21
CA HIS A 133 -9.61 -7.44 3.30
C HIS A 133 -10.87 -6.64 2.94
N PRO A 134 -12.10 -7.13 3.21
CA PRO A 134 -13.34 -6.50 2.73
C PRO A 134 -13.53 -5.03 3.11
N TYR A 135 -12.90 -4.59 4.20
CA TYR A 135 -12.88 -3.19 4.62
C TYR A 135 -12.37 -2.24 3.52
N PHE A 136 -11.39 -2.69 2.70
CA PHE A 136 -10.75 -1.92 1.64
C PHE A 136 -11.31 -2.19 0.24
N THR A 137 -12.50 -2.79 0.12
CA THR A 137 -13.10 -3.14 -1.18
C THR A 137 -13.26 -1.88 -2.06
N PRO A 138 -12.43 -1.65 -3.09
CA PRO A 138 -12.28 -0.29 -3.64
C PRO A 138 -13.54 0.27 -4.28
N TYR A 139 -14.30 -0.56 -5.00
CA TYR A 139 -15.50 -0.11 -5.69
C TYR A 139 -16.63 0.25 -4.70
N ILE A 140 -16.81 -0.53 -3.63
CA ILE A 140 -17.79 -0.22 -2.58
C ILE A 140 -17.39 1.05 -1.83
N VAL A 141 -16.11 1.20 -1.47
CA VAL A 141 -15.66 2.39 -0.74
C VAL A 141 -15.79 3.64 -1.61
N ALA A 142 -15.47 3.56 -2.91
CA ALA A 142 -15.67 4.66 -3.85
C ALA A 142 -17.14 5.00 -4.05
N GLU A 143 -18.02 4.00 -4.14
CA GLU A 143 -19.47 4.20 -4.27
C GLU A 143 -20.06 4.87 -3.02
N ASP A 144 -19.73 4.37 -1.83
CA ASP A 144 -20.13 4.98 -0.56
C ASP A 144 -19.65 6.43 -0.46
N HIS A 145 -18.40 6.70 -0.85
CA HIS A 145 -17.85 8.05 -0.83
C HIS A 145 -18.55 8.99 -1.81
N GLY A 146 -18.81 8.54 -3.04
CA GLY A 146 -19.57 9.31 -4.02
C GLY A 146 -20.99 9.59 -3.52
N ARG A 147 -21.68 8.59 -3.00
CA ARG A 147 -23.03 8.75 -2.45
C ARG A 147 -23.10 9.79 -1.35
N VAL A 148 -22.16 9.75 -0.40
CA VAL A 148 -22.07 10.75 0.67
C VAL A 148 -21.77 12.15 0.11
N ALA A 149 -20.86 12.27 -0.86
CA ALA A 149 -20.51 13.56 -1.48
C ALA A 149 -21.66 14.21 -2.28
N PHE A 150 -22.66 13.44 -2.69
CA PHE A 150 -23.84 13.91 -3.43
C PHE A 150 -25.15 13.79 -2.64
N ASP A 151 -25.08 13.60 -1.31
CA ASP A 151 -26.25 13.48 -0.42
C ASP A 151 -27.22 12.32 -0.79
N VAL A 152 -26.72 11.23 -1.39
CA VAL A 152 -27.50 10.07 -1.83
C VAL A 152 -27.46 8.94 -0.81
N MET A 153 -28.28 9.04 0.24
CA MET A 153 -28.35 8.07 1.34
C MET A 153 -29.44 6.97 1.13
N PRO A 154 -29.33 5.79 1.77
CA PRO A 154 -28.23 5.33 2.65
C PRO A 154 -26.97 4.95 1.86
N THR A 155 -25.85 4.72 2.51
CA THR A 155 -24.67 4.10 1.89
C THR A 155 -24.97 2.67 1.43
N VAL A 156 -24.12 2.10 0.57
CA VAL A 156 -24.20 0.68 0.19
C VAL A 156 -23.68 -0.19 1.32
N SER A 157 -22.56 0.18 1.94
CA SER A 157 -22.05 -0.61 3.05
C SER A 157 -22.81 -0.32 4.35
N LEU A 158 -23.02 -1.39 5.12
CA LEU A 158 -23.67 -1.36 6.44
C LEU A 158 -22.73 -0.88 7.56
N THR A 159 -21.44 -0.74 7.24
CA THR A 159 -20.36 -0.49 8.21
C THR A 159 -19.74 0.89 8.06
N LEU A 160 -20.24 1.71 7.12
CA LEU A 160 -19.87 3.11 7.06
C LEU A 160 -20.67 3.89 8.08
#